data_AF-A0A1J5TS93-F1
#
_entry.id   AF-A0A1J5TS93-F1
#
_cell.length_a   1.000
_cell.length_b   1.000
_cell.length_c   1.000
_cell.angle_alpha   90.00
_cell.angle_beta   90.00
_cell.angle_gamma   90.00
#
_symmetry.space_group_name_H-M   'P 1'
#
loop_
_entity.id
_entity.type
_entity.pdbx_description
1 polymer ?
#
loop_
_entity_poly.entity_id
_entity_poly.type
_entity_poly.pdbx_seq_one_letter_code
_entity_poly.pdbx_strand_id
1 'polypeptide(L)'
;MSTNRDFFMTIPDAYQEDWELFIKKADLDETYPADILLDFMREFVEEHRSELVEESEDKPKKVIVKKAAPKKKSFLARKAKIVKKKEVDDDDDSPDITQTPKFRLLELVRENAGEEGITPENLVAKAESANIPRPRLQMNKMIRRGILYIHKGKVHVT
;
A
#
# COMPACT_ATOMS: atom_id res chain seq x y z
N MET A 1 24.31 6.86 -7.99
CA MET A 1 23.40 5.70 -7.92
C MET A 1 21.98 6.23 -8.06
N SER A 2 21.45 6.26 -9.28
CA SER A 2 20.09 6.75 -9.56
C SER A 2 19.20 5.54 -9.79
N THR A 3 18.23 5.30 -8.92
CA THR A 3 17.22 4.25 -9.10
C THR A 3 15.93 4.89 -9.61
N ASN A 4 15.86 5.14 -10.92
CA ASN A 4 14.57 5.25 -11.59
C ASN A 4 14.03 3.83 -11.77
N ARG A 5 13.03 3.48 -10.96
CA ARG A 5 12.19 2.30 -11.17
C ARG A 5 10.84 2.77 -11.69
N ASP A 6 10.85 3.32 -12.89
CA ASP A 6 9.66 3.37 -13.72
C ASP A 6 9.46 1.97 -14.30
N PHE A 7 8.83 1.09 -13.52
CA PHE A 7 8.34 -0.19 -14.05
C PHE A 7 7.12 0.09 -14.92
N PHE A 8 7.34 0.62 -16.12
CA PHE A 8 6.45 0.27 -17.22
C PHE A 8 6.67 -1.23 -17.42
N MET A 9 5.67 -2.05 -17.10
CA MET A 9 5.66 -3.44 -17.52
C MET A 9 5.44 -3.47 -19.03
N THR A 10 6.45 -3.05 -19.78
CA THR A 10 6.49 -3.20 -21.23
C THR A 10 6.66 -4.68 -21.52
N ILE A 11 5.77 -5.21 -22.34
CA ILE A 11 5.92 -6.55 -22.90
C ILE A 11 7.23 -6.53 -23.69
N PRO A 12 8.16 -7.49 -23.47
CA PRO A 12 9.39 -7.54 -24.24
C PRO A 12 9.08 -7.64 -25.74
N ASP A 13 9.83 -6.94 -26.58
CA ASP A 13 9.60 -6.87 -28.04
C ASP A 13 9.45 -8.27 -28.68
N ALA A 14 10.15 -9.27 -28.16
CA ALA A 14 10.09 -10.66 -28.61
C ALA A 14 8.70 -11.31 -28.48
N TYR A 15 7.82 -10.79 -27.61
CA TYR A 15 6.49 -11.32 -27.35
C TYR A 15 5.38 -10.36 -27.79
N GLN A 16 5.73 -9.26 -28.46
CA GLN A 16 4.76 -8.25 -28.84
C GLN A 16 3.83 -8.75 -29.95
N GLU A 17 4.36 -9.52 -30.91
CA GLU A 17 3.56 -10.16 -31.96
C GLU A 17 2.58 -11.19 -31.37
N ASP A 18 3.05 -12.02 -30.44
CA ASP A 18 2.20 -13.00 -29.74
C ASP A 18 1.09 -12.32 -28.94
N TRP A 19 1.40 -11.19 -28.29
CA TRP A 19 0.42 -10.40 -27.55
C TRP A 19 -0.65 -9.78 -28.46
N GLU A 20 -0.26 -9.27 -29.63
CA GLU A 20 -1.21 -8.75 -30.62
C GLU A 20 -2.13 -9.85 -31.18
N LEU A 21 -1.58 -11.05 -31.44
CA LEU A 21 -2.38 -12.20 -31.85
C LEU A 21 -3.36 -12.62 -30.76
N PHE A 22 -2.93 -12.59 -29.50
CA PHE A 22 -3.76 -12.88 -28.35
C PHE A 22 -4.93 -11.90 -28.20
N ILE A 23 -4.68 -10.59 -28.35
CA ILE A 23 -5.74 -9.57 -28.33
C ILE A 23 -6.74 -9.80 -29.47
N LYS A 24 -6.24 -10.03 -30.70
CA LYS A 24 -7.12 -10.29 -31.86
C LYS A 24 -8.02 -11.51 -31.66
N LYS A 25 -7.51 -12.55 -30.98
CA LYS A 25 -8.30 -13.73 -30.64
C LYS A 25 -9.39 -13.38 -29.62
N ALA A 26 -9.07 -12.61 -28.58
CA ALA A 26 -10.04 -12.16 -27.60
C ALA A 26 -11.16 -11.30 -28.23
N ASP A 27 -10.80 -10.42 -29.18
CA ASP A 27 -11.77 -9.62 -29.93
C ASP A 27 -12.71 -10.50 -30.79
N LEU A 28 -12.20 -11.57 -31.40
CA LEU A 28 -12.99 -12.54 -32.17
C LEU A 28 -13.94 -13.33 -31.26
N ASP A 29 -13.47 -13.71 -30.08
CA ASP A 29 -14.22 -14.47 -29.08
C ASP A 29 -15.17 -13.58 -28.26
N GLU A 30 -15.28 -12.29 -28.59
CA GLU A 30 -16.06 -11.25 -27.89
C GLU A 30 -15.80 -11.22 -26.36
N THR A 31 -14.57 -11.57 -25.96
CA THR A 31 -14.16 -11.68 -24.56
C THR A 31 -12.99 -10.76 -24.26
N TYR A 32 -12.78 -10.45 -22.99
CA TYR A 32 -11.65 -9.60 -22.61
C TYR A 32 -10.36 -10.43 -22.52
N PRO A 33 -9.21 -9.95 -23.03
CA PRO A 33 -7.94 -10.67 -22.96
C PRO A 33 -7.56 -11.12 -21.53
N ALA A 34 -7.94 -10.35 -20.50
CA ALA A 34 -7.63 -10.74 -19.12
C ALA A 34 -8.51 -11.90 -18.61
N ASP A 35 -9.70 -12.11 -19.18
CA ASP A 35 -10.55 -13.24 -18.81
C ASP A 35 -9.94 -14.54 -19.33
N ILE A 36 -9.46 -14.53 -20.58
CA ILE A 36 -8.75 -15.68 -21.18
C ILE A 36 -7.45 -15.99 -20.40
N LEU A 37 -6.69 -14.96 -20.03
CA LEU A 37 -5.49 -15.13 -19.19
C LEU A 37 -5.84 -15.69 -17.80
N LEU A 38 -6.94 -15.24 -17.21
CA LEU A 38 -7.36 -15.69 -15.89
C LEU A 38 -7.72 -17.18 -15.92
N ASP A 39 -8.44 -17.61 -16.94
CA ASP A 39 -8.81 -19.02 -17.10
C ASP A 39 -7.59 -19.89 -17.37
N PHE A 40 -6.67 -19.45 -18.24
CA PHE A 40 -5.38 -20.12 -18.44
C PHE A 40 -4.57 -20.26 -17.15
N MET A 41 -4.46 -19.18 -16.35
CA MET A 41 -3.75 -19.24 -15.08
C MET A 41 -4.43 -20.16 -14.07
N ARG A 42 -5.76 -20.24 -14.06
CA ARG A 42 -6.50 -21.16 -13.19
C ARG A 42 -6.19 -22.60 -13.55
N GLU A 43 -6.28 -22.94 -14.83
CA GLU A 43 -5.95 -24.28 -15.34
C GLU A 43 -4.51 -24.66 -15.00
N PHE A 44 -3.55 -23.76 -15.28
CA PHE A 44 -2.14 -23.97 -14.95
C PHE A 44 -1.91 -24.20 -13.46
N VAL A 45 -2.53 -23.39 -12.59
CA VAL A 45 -2.39 -23.53 -11.14
C VAL A 45 -3.03 -24.81 -10.64
N GLU A 46 -4.15 -25.24 -11.22
CA GLU A 46 -4.80 -26.50 -10.87
C GLU A 46 -3.95 -27.71 -11.28
N GLU A 47 -3.36 -27.68 -12.47
CA GLU A 47 -2.48 -28.73 -12.99
C GLU A 47 -1.18 -28.86 -12.18
N HIS A 48 -0.54 -27.74 -11.85
CA HIS A 48 0.72 -27.72 -11.10
C HIS A 48 0.54 -27.66 -9.57
N ARG A 49 -0.69 -27.76 -9.07
CA ARG A 49 -0.98 -27.70 -7.62
C ARG A 49 -0.35 -28.86 -6.86
N SER A 50 -0.32 -30.05 -7.45
CA SER A 50 0.25 -31.26 -6.87
C SER A 50 1.78 -31.15 -6.73
N GLU A 51 2.45 -30.62 -7.74
CA GLU A 51 3.91 -30.39 -7.74
C GLU A 51 4.32 -29.34 -6.69
N LEU A 52 3.52 -28.29 -6.51
CA LEU A 52 3.76 -27.26 -5.50
C LEU A 52 3.60 -27.75 -4.05
N VAL A 53 2.75 -28.76 -3.83
CA VAL A 53 2.54 -29.36 -2.50
C VAL A 53 3.71 -30.27 -2.12
N GLU A 54 4.26 -31.02 -3.07
CA GLU A 54 5.40 -31.92 -2.86
C GLU A 54 6.69 -31.16 -2.48
N GLU A 55 6.90 -29.95 -3.00
CA GLU A 55 8.07 -29.11 -2.65
C GLU A 55 7.97 -28.48 -1.24
N SER A 56 6.77 -28.44 -0.66
CA SER A 56 6.50 -27.77 0.61
C SER A 56 6.68 -28.63 1.87
N GLU A 57 7.02 -29.93 1.72
CA GLU A 57 7.21 -30.85 2.86
C GLU A 57 8.57 -30.71 3.60
N ASP A 58 9.37 -29.68 3.32
CA ASP A 58 10.58 -29.39 4.10
C ASP A 58 10.24 -28.76 5.47
N LYS A 59 9.89 -29.63 6.43
CA LYS A 59 9.63 -29.25 7.83
C LYS A 59 10.87 -28.57 8.43
N PRO A 60 10.74 -27.41 9.11
CA PRO A 60 11.89 -26.72 9.69
C PRO A 60 12.53 -27.56 10.80
N LYS A 61 13.78 -27.99 10.61
CA LYS A 61 14.57 -28.70 11.64
C LYS A 61 14.81 -27.77 12.82
N LYS A 62 14.21 -28.09 13.98
CA LYS A 62 14.42 -27.36 15.24
C LYS A 62 15.89 -27.46 15.68
N VAL A 63 16.64 -26.37 15.54
CA VAL A 63 17.99 -26.24 16.11
C VAL A 63 17.85 -25.77 17.57
N ILE A 64 18.20 -26.64 18.52
CA ILE A 64 18.24 -26.31 19.94
C ILE A 64 19.54 -25.56 20.23
N VAL A 65 19.45 -24.23 20.35
CA VAL A 65 20.60 -23.40 20.73
C VAL A 65 20.76 -23.47 22.26
N LYS A 66 21.86 -24.08 22.74
CA LYS A 66 22.23 -24.04 24.16
C LYS A 66 22.62 -22.61 24.54
N LYS A 67 21.85 -21.98 25.44
CA LYS A 67 22.15 -20.63 25.96
C LYS A 67 23.46 -20.64 26.76
N ALA A 68 24.43 -19.85 26.33
CA ALA A 68 25.65 -19.58 27.09
C ALA A 68 25.34 -18.70 28.31
N ALA A 69 26.03 -18.93 29.43
CA ALA A 69 25.84 -18.20 30.68
C ALA A 69 26.15 -16.69 30.53
N PRO A 70 25.35 -15.80 31.14
CA PRO A 70 25.51 -14.36 30.96
C PRO A 70 26.81 -13.86 31.61
N LYS A 71 27.66 -13.17 30.83
CA LYS A 71 28.86 -12.51 31.33
C LYS A 71 28.46 -11.39 32.31
N LYS A 72 28.96 -11.47 33.55
CA LYS A 72 28.75 -10.44 34.59
C LYS A 72 29.40 -9.13 34.14
N LYS A 73 28.58 -8.15 33.74
CA LYS A 73 29.05 -6.77 33.54
C LYS A 73 29.01 -6.07 34.90
N SER A 74 30.18 -5.77 35.45
CA SER A 74 30.31 -4.92 36.64
C SER A 74 29.96 -3.49 36.27
N PHE A 75 28.80 -3.01 36.73
CA PHE A 75 28.44 -1.60 36.62
C PHE A 75 29.23 -0.80 37.67
N LEU A 76 30.40 -0.28 37.28
CA LEU A 76 31.02 0.81 38.01
C LEU A 76 30.29 2.09 37.58
N ALA A 77 29.34 2.55 38.39
CA ALA A 77 28.54 3.73 38.11
C ALA A 77 29.41 5.00 38.20
N ARG A 78 29.96 5.44 37.06
CA ARG A 78 30.58 6.76 36.95
C ARG A 78 29.46 7.80 36.92
N LYS A 79 29.30 8.57 38.01
CA LYS A 79 28.30 9.63 38.10
C LYS A 79 28.52 10.66 36.98
N ALA A 80 27.56 10.77 36.06
CA ALA A 80 27.59 11.74 34.97
C ALA A 80 27.17 13.12 35.49
N LYS A 81 27.97 14.15 35.17
CA LYS A 81 27.64 15.56 35.43
C LYS A 81 26.64 15.99 34.37
N ILE A 82 25.40 16.27 34.77
CA ILE A 82 24.35 16.75 33.88
C ILE A 82 24.70 18.20 33.53
N VAL A 83 25.15 18.43 32.29
CA VAL A 83 25.24 19.77 31.70
C VAL A 83 23.86 20.06 31.09
N LYS A 84 23.20 21.12 31.56
CA LYS A 84 21.96 21.62 30.93
C LYS A 84 22.25 21.90 29.46
N LYS A 85 21.52 21.25 28.56
CA LYS A 85 21.57 21.57 27.14
C LYS A 85 21.01 22.97 26.95
N LYS A 86 21.70 23.75 26.12
CA LYS A 86 21.27 25.04 25.59
C LYS A 86 19.88 24.86 24.98
N GLU A 87 18.96 25.76 25.33
CA GLU A 87 17.63 25.86 24.72
C GLU A 87 17.82 25.88 23.20
N VAL A 88 17.26 24.86 22.55
CA VAL A 88 17.08 24.85 21.11
C VAL A 88 15.84 25.71 20.92
N ASP A 89 16.01 26.88 20.29
CA ASP A 89 14.88 27.65 19.78
C ASP A 89 14.05 26.69 18.91
N ASP A 90 12.83 26.38 19.37
CA ASP A 90 11.79 25.72 18.58
C ASP A 90 11.32 26.73 17.52
N ASP A 91 12.17 27.01 16.53
CA ASP A 91 11.72 27.59 15.27
C ASP A 91 10.88 26.51 14.58
N ASP A 92 9.57 26.70 14.73
CA ASP A 92 8.45 25.80 14.46
C ASP A 92 8.20 25.60 12.95
N ASP A 93 9.24 25.24 12.19
CA ASP A 93 9.16 24.85 10.77
C ASP A 93 8.97 23.33 10.60
N SER A 94 8.50 22.65 11.65
CA SER A 94 8.02 21.28 11.51
C SER A 94 6.66 21.32 10.78
N PRO A 95 6.47 20.56 9.68
CA PRO A 95 5.22 20.61 8.96
C PRO A 95 4.09 20.14 9.87
N ASP A 96 3.19 21.05 10.22
CA ASP A 96 2.03 20.77 11.06
C ASP A 96 1.28 19.56 10.48
N ILE A 97 1.06 18.56 11.32
CA ILE A 97 0.44 17.28 10.95
C ILE A 97 -0.94 17.48 10.31
N THR A 98 -1.63 18.57 10.67
CA THR A 98 -2.93 18.97 10.10
C THR A 98 -2.87 19.29 8.61
N GLN A 99 -1.70 19.73 8.11
CA GLN A 99 -1.53 20.16 6.72
C GLN A 99 -1.32 19.00 5.74
N THR A 100 -1.25 17.76 6.23
CA THR A 100 -1.08 16.62 5.34
C THR A 100 -2.36 16.34 4.53
N PRO A 101 -2.23 15.78 3.31
CA PRO A 101 -3.37 15.47 2.44
C PRO A 101 -4.45 14.60 3.10
N LYS A 102 -4.07 13.77 4.07
CA LYS A 102 -5.00 12.92 4.84
C LYS A 102 -5.95 13.76 5.70
N PHE A 103 -5.41 14.69 6.48
CA PHE A 103 -6.20 15.46 7.44
C PHE A 103 -7.09 16.48 6.72
N ARG A 104 -6.56 17.15 5.68
CA ARG A 104 -7.38 18.01 4.81
C ARG A 104 -8.54 17.25 4.14
N LEU A 105 -8.30 16.03 3.66
CA LEU A 105 -9.38 15.21 3.08
C LEU A 105 -10.40 14.79 4.14
N LEU A 106 -9.97 14.45 5.36
CA LEU A 106 -10.87 14.12 6.46
C LEU A 106 -11.74 15.29 6.88
N GLU A 107 -11.17 16.49 6.92
CA GLU A 107 -11.88 17.73 7.23
C GLU A 107 -12.98 17.99 6.19
N LEU A 108 -12.65 17.87 4.89
CA LEU A 108 -13.65 17.97 3.81
C LEU A 108 -14.76 16.93 3.93
N VAL A 109 -14.46 15.69 4.31
CA VAL A 109 -15.50 14.68 4.54
C VAL A 109 -16.35 15.10 5.74
N ARG A 110 -15.78 15.57 6.85
CA ARG A 110 -16.56 15.97 8.04
C ARG A 110 -17.47 17.16 7.78
N GLU A 111 -17.00 18.16 7.05
CA GLU A 111 -17.77 19.36 6.69
C GLU A 111 -18.94 19.03 5.75
N ASN A 112 -18.73 18.10 4.81
CA ASN A 112 -19.67 17.87 3.72
C ASN A 112 -20.48 16.57 3.82
N ALA A 113 -20.03 15.58 4.59
CA ALA A 113 -20.70 14.29 4.67
C ALA A 113 -21.89 14.33 5.63
N GLY A 114 -21.90 15.17 6.68
CA GLY A 114 -23.00 15.18 7.66
C GLY A 114 -23.44 13.76 8.08
N GLU A 115 -24.73 13.55 8.31
CA GLU A 115 -25.31 12.20 8.49
C GLU A 115 -25.54 11.48 7.14
N GLU A 116 -25.67 12.23 6.05
CA GLU A 116 -26.18 11.71 4.79
C GLU A 116 -25.11 11.12 3.87
N GLY A 117 -23.83 11.40 4.12
CA GLY A 117 -22.67 11.00 3.32
C GLY A 117 -22.42 11.89 2.10
N ILE A 118 -21.17 11.89 1.60
CA ILE A 118 -20.78 12.59 0.35
C ILE A 118 -20.49 11.59 -0.77
N THR A 119 -20.88 11.88 -2.01
CA THR A 119 -20.52 11.00 -3.14
C THR A 119 -19.00 11.04 -3.41
N PRO A 120 -18.38 9.92 -3.82
CA PRO A 120 -16.93 9.87 -4.08
C PRO A 120 -16.46 10.92 -5.10
N GLU A 121 -17.24 11.15 -6.14
CA GLU A 121 -16.92 12.12 -7.21
C GLU A 121 -16.94 13.56 -6.70
N ASN A 122 -17.97 13.93 -5.92
CA ASN A 122 -18.05 15.27 -5.33
C ASN A 122 -16.95 15.51 -4.30
N LEU A 123 -16.57 14.47 -3.54
CA LEU A 123 -15.45 14.55 -2.61
C LEU A 123 -14.13 14.78 -3.34
N VAL A 124 -13.90 14.06 -4.44
CA VAL A 124 -12.71 14.23 -5.28
C VAL A 124 -12.67 15.64 -5.88
N ALA A 125 -13.76 16.12 -6.46
CA ALA A 125 -13.83 17.47 -7.04
C ALA A 125 -13.54 18.58 -6.00
N LYS A 126 -14.12 18.46 -4.79
CA LYS A 126 -13.83 19.39 -3.69
C LYS A 126 -12.37 19.31 -3.22
N ALA A 127 -11.81 18.12 -3.15
CA ALA A 127 -10.41 17.93 -2.78
C ALA A 127 -9.44 18.48 -3.82
N GLU A 128 -9.79 18.40 -5.11
CA GLU A 128 -9.03 19.06 -6.19
C GLU A 128 -9.10 20.58 -6.07
N SER A 129 -10.28 21.16 -5.76
CA SER A 129 -10.41 22.60 -5.49
C SER A 129 -9.65 23.06 -4.25
N ALA A 130 -9.49 22.18 -3.25
CA ALA A 130 -8.71 22.41 -2.04
C ALA A 130 -7.20 22.14 -2.23
N ASN A 131 -6.76 21.92 -3.48
CA ASN A 131 -5.38 21.70 -3.87
C ASN A 131 -4.74 20.48 -3.17
N ILE A 132 -5.53 19.45 -2.88
CA ILE A 132 -5.06 18.20 -2.28
C ILE A 132 -4.45 17.32 -3.39
N PRO A 133 -3.20 16.87 -3.26
CA PRO A 133 -2.55 16.06 -4.29
C PRO A 133 -3.17 14.66 -4.38
N ARG A 134 -3.52 14.24 -5.60
CA ARG A 134 -4.04 12.89 -5.95
C ARG A 134 -5.19 12.42 -5.02
N PRO A 135 -6.31 13.15 -4.96
CA PRO A 135 -7.35 12.92 -3.95
C PRO A 135 -8.02 11.55 -4.09
N ARG A 136 -8.21 11.05 -5.31
CA ARG A 136 -8.77 9.71 -5.56
C ARG A 136 -7.90 8.58 -4.98
N LEU A 137 -6.57 8.69 -5.11
CA LEU A 137 -5.63 7.72 -4.54
C LEU A 137 -5.65 7.79 -3.01
N GLN A 138 -5.69 9.00 -2.45
CA GLN A 138 -5.71 9.20 -1.00
C GLN A 138 -7.00 8.67 -0.38
N MET A 139 -8.16 8.93 -1.01
CA MET A 139 -9.46 8.37 -0.64
C MET A 139 -9.42 6.83 -0.64
N ASN A 140 -8.94 6.20 -1.72
CA ASN A 140 -8.84 4.74 -1.80
C ASN A 140 -7.91 4.15 -0.71
N LYS A 141 -6.80 4.84 -0.39
CA LYS A 141 -5.93 4.44 0.72
C LYS A 141 -6.65 4.50 2.06
N MET A 142 -7.48 5.51 2.29
CA MET A 142 -8.22 5.67 3.53
C MET A 142 -9.36 4.65 3.66
N ILE A 143 -10.03 4.32 2.56
CA ILE A 143 -11.04 3.25 2.51
C ILE A 143 -10.40 1.90 2.85
N ARG A 144 -9.28 1.54 2.21
CA ARG A 144 -8.56 0.29 2.52
C ARG A 144 -8.07 0.18 3.95
N ARG A 145 -7.84 1.32 4.62
CA ARG A 145 -7.43 1.39 6.02
C ARG A 145 -8.61 1.42 6.99
N GLY A 146 -9.84 1.35 6.50
CA GLY A 146 -11.06 1.43 7.32
C GLY A 146 -11.26 2.78 8.00
N ILE A 147 -10.64 3.85 7.48
CA ILE A 147 -10.81 5.22 7.98
C ILE A 147 -12.06 5.87 7.37
N LEU A 148 -12.32 5.54 6.11
CA LEU A 148 -13.55 5.88 5.41
C LEU A 148 -14.24 4.58 5.03
N TYR A 149 -15.57 4.62 4.94
CA TYR A 149 -16.36 3.52 4.39
C TYR A 149 -17.38 4.04 3.38
N ILE A 150 -17.81 3.16 2.48
CA ILE A 150 -18.83 3.46 1.49
C ILE A 150 -20.13 2.79 1.92
N HIS A 151 -21.18 3.58 2.10
CA HIS A 151 -22.52 3.11 2.40
C HIS A 151 -23.52 3.77 1.44
N LYS A 152 -24.35 2.96 0.78
CA LYS A 152 -25.32 3.42 -0.24
C LYS A 152 -24.69 4.35 -1.31
N GLY A 153 -23.47 4.05 -1.74
CA GLY A 153 -22.73 4.84 -2.74
C GLY A 153 -22.17 6.17 -2.23
N LYS A 154 -22.24 6.43 -0.92
CA LYS A 154 -21.72 7.64 -0.29
C LYS A 154 -20.60 7.29 0.69
N VAL A 155 -19.62 8.18 0.79
CA VAL A 155 -18.45 8.07 1.65
C VAL A 155 -18.77 8.67 3.01
N HIS A 156 -18.44 7.93 4.05
CA HIS A 156 -18.57 8.31 5.45
C HIS A 156 -17.25 8.08 6.18
N VAL A 157 -17.07 8.76 7.32
CA VAL A 157 -15.97 8.51 8.25
C VAL A 157 -16.40 7.40 9.21
N THR A 158 -15.53 6.41 9.42
CA THR A 158 -15.74 5.33 10.39
C THR A 158 -15.81 5.85 11.82
#